data_AF-A0A4Y3HYT0-F1
#
_entry.id   AF-A0A4Y3HYT0-F1
#
_cell.length_a   1.000
_cell.length_b   1.000
_cell.length_c   1.000
_cell.angle_alpha   90.00
_cell.angle_beta   90.00
_cell.angle_gamma   90.00
#
_symmetry.space_group_name_H-M   'P 1'
#
loop_
_entity.id
_entity.type
_entity.pdbx_description
1 polymer ?
#
loop_
_entity_poly.entity_id
_entity_poly.type
_entity_poly.pdbx_seq_one_letter_code
_entity_poly.pdbx_strand_id
1 'polypeptide(L)'
;MHSGNIWLNYDGQISAINYKSPATKVLIEQQKNASILWLHSSVKEFDRNIINSSTKDYYIRIDRQADNSMRYAAWENNKSTLEEPSLVLKEGKKIYEGSGGNHKYVFINEDYKYIFYVTVLGKVNDMYLEVYKSNTRILRQRVE
;
A
#
# COMPACT_ATOMS: atom_id res chain seq x y z
N MET A 1 -38.22 -23.46 18.16
CA MET A 1 -38.75 -22.69 17.02
C MET A 1 -38.48 -21.21 17.26
N HIS A 2 -38.24 -20.48 16.17
CA HIS A 2 -38.11 -19.02 16.04
C HIS A 2 -36.69 -18.42 16.12
N SER A 3 -35.98 -18.60 14.99
CA SER A 3 -35.43 -17.53 14.13
C SER A 3 -34.84 -16.29 14.82
N GLY A 4 -33.53 -16.29 15.05
CA GLY A 4 -32.76 -15.07 15.31
C GLY A 4 -32.33 -14.43 13.99
N ASN A 5 -33.08 -13.43 13.55
CA ASN A 5 -32.80 -12.64 12.35
C ASN A 5 -31.41 -11.99 12.42
N ILE A 6 -30.58 -12.24 11.40
CA ILE A 6 -29.29 -11.58 11.20
C ILE A 6 -29.57 -10.17 10.67
N TRP A 7 -29.33 -9.16 11.50
CA TRP A 7 -29.27 -7.78 11.05
C TRP A 7 -27.82 -7.47 10.68
N LEU A 8 -27.58 -7.27 9.38
CA LEU A 8 -26.38 -6.67 8.83
C LEU A 8 -26.24 -5.25 9.39
N ASN A 9 -25.38 -5.08 10.40
CA ASN A 9 -24.97 -3.74 10.82
C ASN A 9 -24.04 -3.16 9.75
N TYR A 10 -24.53 -2.11 9.10
CA TYR A 10 -23.83 -1.22 8.19
C TYR A 10 -22.96 -0.22 8.96
N ASP A 11 -22.17 -0.72 9.90
CA ASP A 11 -21.14 0.05 10.58
C ASP A 11 -19.81 -0.48 10.07
N GLY A 12 -18.97 0.39 9.47
CA GLY A 12 -17.71 0.10 8.80
C GLY A 12 -16.63 -0.59 9.64
N GLN A 13 -16.95 -1.74 10.22
CA GLN A 13 -16.12 -2.63 11.01
C GLN A 13 -15.74 -3.84 10.18
N ILE A 14 -15.04 -3.61 9.06
CA ILE A 14 -14.21 -4.64 8.46
C ILE A 14 -12.87 -4.01 8.12
N SER A 15 -12.06 -3.74 9.15
CA SER A 15 -10.60 -3.52 9.02
C SER A 15 -9.87 -3.39 10.36
N ALA A 16 -10.56 -3.20 11.48
CA ALA A 16 -9.99 -3.48 12.80
C ALA A 16 -10.01 -4.99 13.06
N ILE A 17 -9.44 -5.78 12.14
CA ILE A 17 -9.01 -7.13 12.47
C ILE A 17 -8.16 -6.96 13.72
N ASN A 18 -8.53 -7.68 14.76
CA ASN A 18 -7.98 -7.60 16.09
C ASN A 18 -6.46 -7.89 16.05
N TYR A 19 -5.63 -6.91 15.69
CA TYR A 19 -4.15 -7.00 15.64
C TYR A 19 -3.54 -7.42 16.99
N LYS A 20 -4.38 -7.44 18.04
CA LYS A 20 -4.06 -7.85 19.40
C LYS A 20 -4.07 -9.37 19.61
N SER A 21 -4.68 -10.18 18.73
CA SER A 21 -4.63 -11.64 18.90
C SER A 21 -3.21 -12.16 18.64
N PRO A 22 -2.64 -13.01 19.51
CA PRO A 22 -1.33 -13.64 19.29
C PRO A 22 -1.21 -14.32 17.92
N ALA A 23 -2.27 -14.98 17.45
CA ALA A 23 -2.29 -15.67 16.15
C ALA A 23 -2.09 -14.69 14.97
N THR A 24 -2.66 -13.50 15.04
CA THR A 24 -2.51 -12.47 13.99
C THR A 24 -1.08 -11.93 13.95
N LYS A 25 -0.41 -11.79 15.10
CA LYS A 25 0.99 -11.36 15.16
C LYS A 25 1.91 -12.38 14.50
N VAL A 26 1.71 -13.67 14.78
CA VAL A 26 2.47 -14.77 14.15
C VAL A 26 2.30 -14.75 12.63
N LEU A 27 1.07 -14.60 12.14
CA LEU A 27 0.81 -14.55 10.69
C LEU A 27 1.52 -13.36 10.02
N ILE A 28 1.47 -12.18 10.65
CA ILE A 28 2.14 -10.97 10.13
C ILE A 28 3.66 -11.14 10.11
N GLU A 29 4.23 -11.76 11.14
CA GLU A 29 5.66 -12.04 11.22
C GLU A 29 6.10 -13.08 10.18
N GLN A 30 5.31 -14.13 9.97
CA GLN A 30 5.54 -15.11 8.90
C GLN A 30 5.50 -14.46 7.52
N GLN A 31 4.50 -13.61 7.25
CA GLN A 31 4.39 -12.87 5.99
C GLN A 31 5.58 -11.93 5.77
N LYS A 32 6.01 -11.23 6.83
CA LYS A 32 7.21 -10.38 6.78
C LYS A 32 8.46 -11.20 6.46
N ASN A 33 8.68 -12.30 7.18
CA ASN A 33 9.83 -13.17 7.00
C ASN A 33 9.87 -13.82 5.60
N ALA A 34 8.72 -14.20 5.05
CA ALA A 34 8.63 -14.68 3.67
C ALA A 34 8.94 -13.55 2.67
N SER A 35 8.44 -12.34 2.90
CA SER A 35 8.65 -11.20 2.01
C SER A 35 10.12 -10.77 1.94
N ILE A 36 10.85 -10.72 3.05
CA ILE A 36 12.25 -10.25 3.07
C ILE A 36 13.23 -11.15 2.29
N LEU A 37 12.86 -12.41 2.04
CA LEU A 37 13.67 -13.33 1.24
C LEU A 37 13.74 -12.93 -0.23
N TRP A 38 12.74 -12.21 -0.72
CA TRP A 38 12.59 -11.83 -2.13
C TRP A 38 12.78 -10.33 -2.36
N LEU A 39 13.43 -9.63 -1.42
CA LEU A 39 13.66 -8.19 -1.50
C LEU A 39 15.14 -7.86 -1.52
N HIS A 40 15.51 -6.81 -2.25
CA HIS A 40 16.81 -6.18 -2.14
C HIS A 40 17.04 -5.60 -0.74
N SER A 41 18.30 -5.62 -0.29
CA SER A 41 18.69 -5.21 1.07
C SER A 41 18.21 -3.80 1.44
N SER A 42 18.21 -2.86 0.49
CA SER A 42 17.80 -1.46 0.69
C SER A 42 16.35 -1.26 1.14
N VAL A 43 15.50 -2.30 1.02
CA VAL A 43 14.08 -2.23 1.38
C VAL A 43 13.63 -3.36 2.32
N LYS A 44 14.55 -4.13 2.93
CA LYS A 44 14.19 -5.21 3.86
C LYS A 44 13.66 -4.72 5.21
N GLU A 45 14.03 -3.51 5.62
CA GLU A 45 13.56 -2.94 6.87
C GLU A 45 12.18 -2.30 6.68
N PHE A 46 11.15 -2.88 7.28
CA PHE A 46 9.80 -2.29 7.33
C PHE A 46 9.02 -2.89 8.50
N ASP A 47 8.00 -2.17 8.97
CA ASP A 47 7.07 -2.69 9.97
C ASP A 47 6.01 -3.58 9.29
N ARG A 48 5.36 -3.08 8.25
CA ARG A 48 4.33 -3.82 7.52
C ARG A 48 4.32 -3.49 6.03
N ASN A 49 4.19 -4.52 5.21
CA ASN A 49 3.87 -4.34 3.80
C ASN A 49 2.39 -4.01 3.61
N ILE A 50 2.10 -2.95 2.87
CA ILE A 50 0.74 -2.42 2.69
C ILE A 50 0.22 -2.70 1.28
N ILE A 51 1.06 -2.47 0.26
CA ILE A 51 0.72 -2.67 -1.15
C ILE A 51 1.88 -3.39 -1.84
N ASN A 52 1.52 -4.37 -2.68
CA ASN A 52 2.33 -4.88 -3.79
C ASN A 52 1.39 -4.89 -5.01
N SER A 53 1.71 -4.11 -6.04
CA SER A 53 0.89 -4.02 -7.25
C SER A 53 1.75 -3.62 -8.44
N SER A 54 1.22 -3.69 -9.65
CA SER A 54 1.95 -3.29 -10.85
C SER A 54 1.18 -2.25 -11.66
N THR A 55 1.89 -1.34 -12.30
CA THR A 55 1.36 -0.60 -13.45
C THR A 55 1.76 -1.32 -14.73
N LYS A 56 1.53 -0.70 -15.90
CA LYS A 56 2.08 -1.18 -17.16
C LYS A 56 3.61 -1.29 -17.14
N ASP A 57 4.29 -0.37 -16.47
CA ASP A 57 5.75 -0.23 -16.57
C ASP A 57 6.49 -0.60 -15.27
N TYR A 58 5.82 -0.57 -14.11
CA TYR A 58 6.49 -0.71 -12.82
C TYR A 58 5.81 -1.69 -11.87
N TYR A 59 6.60 -2.48 -11.15
CA TYR A 59 6.18 -3.10 -9.91
C TYR A 59 6.35 -2.10 -8.77
N ILE A 60 5.31 -1.93 -7.96
CA ILE A 60 5.20 -0.93 -6.89
C ILE A 60 4.98 -1.65 -5.57
N ARG A 61 5.77 -1.25 -4.59
CA ARG A 61 5.63 -1.66 -3.20
C ARG A 61 5.47 -0.44 -2.30
N ILE A 62 4.49 -0.49 -1.39
CA ILE A 62 4.35 0.50 -0.31
C ILE A 62 4.40 -0.21 1.04
N ASP A 63 5.32 0.23 1.89
CA ASP A 63 5.54 -0.31 3.22
C ASP A 63 5.34 0.76 4.30
N ARG A 64 4.70 0.41 5.41
CA ARG A 64 4.74 1.20 6.64
C ARG A 64 6.08 0.96 7.35
N GLN A 65 6.73 2.04 7.74
CA GLN A 65 7.97 2.05 8.51
C GLN A 65 7.69 2.05 10.03
N ALA A 66 8.72 1.85 10.85
CA ALA A 66 8.59 1.79 12.31
C ALA A 66 8.05 3.09 12.93
N ASP A 67 8.33 4.23 12.32
CA ASP A 67 7.84 5.56 12.71
C ASP A 67 6.43 5.88 12.18
N ASN A 68 5.75 4.90 11.57
CA ASN A 68 4.47 5.02 10.85
C ASN A 68 4.50 5.83 9.54
N SER A 69 5.66 6.31 9.10
CA SER A 69 5.79 6.85 7.74
C SER A 69 5.64 5.74 6.70
N MET A 70 5.39 6.14 5.45
CA MET A 70 5.28 5.23 4.33
C MET A 70 6.55 5.30 3.49
N ARG A 71 7.00 4.15 3.00
CA ARG A 71 8.05 4.05 1.97
C ARG A 71 7.44 3.52 0.68
N TYR A 72 7.72 4.20 -0.42
CA TYR A 72 7.47 3.72 -1.78
C TYR A 72 8.75 3.12 -2.34
N ALA A 73 8.64 1.97 -2.99
CA ALA A 73 9.71 1.41 -3.81
C ALA A 73 9.13 0.95 -5.14
N ALA A 74 9.86 1.20 -6.23
CA ALA A 74 9.49 0.74 -7.55
C ALA A 74 10.65 0.05 -8.27
N TRP A 75 10.27 -0.91 -9.10
CA TRP A 75 11.13 -1.63 -10.03
C TRP A 75 10.45 -1.57 -11.40
N GLU A 76 11.22 -1.57 -12.48
CA GLU A 76 10.63 -1.86 -13.80
C GLU A 76 10.00 -3.26 -13.78
N ASN A 77 8.87 -3.47 -14.47
CA ASN A 77 8.11 -4.73 -14.39
C ASN A 77 8.89 -5.99 -14.81
N ASN A 78 9.96 -5.84 -15.58
CA ASN A 78 10.85 -6.93 -16.01
C ASN A 78 12.00 -7.19 -15.03
N LYS A 79 12.09 -6.44 -13.92
CA LYS A 79 13.15 -6.54 -12.92
C LYS A 79 12.72 -7.32 -11.70
N SER A 80 13.66 -8.08 -11.14
CA SER A 80 13.42 -8.82 -9.91
C SER A 80 13.41 -7.87 -8.72
N THR A 81 12.55 -8.11 -7.73
CA THR A 81 12.57 -7.37 -6.46
C THR A 81 13.81 -7.65 -5.61
N LEU A 82 14.62 -8.65 -5.98
CA LEU A 82 15.95 -8.90 -5.44
C LEU A 82 17.00 -7.90 -5.98
N GLU A 83 16.76 -7.29 -7.14
CA GLU A 83 17.59 -6.21 -7.67
C GLU A 83 17.28 -4.88 -6.97
N GLU A 84 18.20 -3.93 -7.05
CA GLU A 84 17.99 -2.61 -6.47
C GLU A 84 16.77 -1.92 -7.11
N PRO A 85 15.82 -1.38 -6.31
CA PRO A 85 14.71 -0.60 -6.85
C PRO A 85 15.20 0.61 -7.63
N SER A 86 14.55 0.89 -8.76
CA SER A 86 14.84 2.08 -9.58
C SER A 86 14.45 3.38 -8.88
N LEU A 87 13.54 3.33 -7.89
CA LEU A 87 13.16 4.46 -7.08
C LEU A 87 12.77 4.03 -5.66
N VAL A 88 13.27 4.75 -4.66
CA VAL A 88 12.84 4.62 -3.25
C VAL A 88 12.51 6.01 -2.71
N LEU A 89 11.27 6.20 -2.24
CA LEU A 89 10.82 7.44 -1.59
C LEU A 89 10.42 7.13 -0.14
N LYS A 90 10.90 7.95 0.79
CA LYS A 90 10.65 7.80 2.23
C LYS A 90 9.72 8.92 2.73
N GLU A 91 9.36 8.84 4.00
CA GLU A 91 8.57 9.89 4.70
C GLU A 91 7.20 10.17 4.07
N GLY A 92 6.66 9.19 3.33
CA GLY A 92 5.35 9.29 2.70
C GLY A 92 4.22 9.30 3.72
N LYS A 93 3.09 9.88 3.32
CA LYS A 93 1.90 10.03 4.17
C LYS A 93 0.71 9.32 3.57
N LYS A 94 -0.05 8.61 4.41
CA LYS A 94 -1.38 8.09 4.07
C LYS A 94 -2.43 9.14 4.43
N ILE A 95 -3.28 9.51 3.48
CA ILE A 95 -4.34 10.51 3.64
C ILE A 95 -5.67 9.87 3.27
N TYR A 96 -6.62 9.81 4.20
CA TYR A 96 -7.97 9.31 3.93
C TYR A 96 -8.83 10.35 3.21
N GLU A 97 -9.70 9.87 2.31
CA GLU A 97 -10.61 10.68 1.51
C GLU A 97 -12.05 10.27 1.82
N GLY A 98 -12.66 10.94 2.80
CA GLY A 98 -14.02 10.63 3.26
C GLY A 98 -14.10 9.36 4.13
N SER A 99 -15.33 8.86 4.34
CA SER A 99 -15.62 7.71 5.19
C SER A 99 -15.68 6.37 4.45
N GLY A 100 -15.70 6.38 3.11
CA GLY A 100 -15.83 5.18 2.27
C GLY A 100 -14.56 4.32 2.16
N GLY A 101 -13.50 4.65 2.89
CA GLY A 101 -12.23 3.92 2.85
C GLY A 101 -11.26 4.34 1.74
N ASN A 102 -11.67 5.26 0.85
CA ASN A 102 -10.78 5.87 -0.13
C ASN A 102 -9.61 6.55 0.59
N HIS A 103 -8.42 6.43 0.02
CA HIS A 103 -7.23 7.06 0.55
C HIS A 103 -6.15 7.16 -0.52
N LYS A 104 -5.13 7.95 -0.22
CA LYS A 104 -3.94 8.08 -1.05
C LYS A 104 -2.66 8.02 -0.23
N TYR A 105 -1.59 7.55 -0.85
CA TYR A 105 -0.24 7.65 -0.35
C TYR A 105 0.49 8.74 -1.12
N VAL A 106 1.04 9.73 -0.42
CA VAL A 106 1.71 10.88 -1.02
C VAL A 106 3.17 10.88 -0.63
N PHE A 107 4.05 10.99 -1.63
CA PHE A 107 5.49 11.09 -1.48
C PHE A 107 6.00 12.33 -2.22
N ILE A 108 6.88 13.10 -1.59
CA ILE A 108 7.47 14.31 -2.16
C ILE A 108 8.97 14.05 -2.29
N ASN A 109 9.52 14.36 -3.46
CA ASN A 109 10.95 14.28 -3.72
C ASN A 109 11.33 15.48 -4.58
N GLU A 110 11.94 16.49 -3.96
CA GLU A 110 12.27 17.76 -4.60
C GLU A 110 11.04 18.40 -5.29
N ASP A 111 11.09 18.61 -6.61
CA ASP A 111 9.99 19.17 -7.41
C ASP A 111 8.97 18.13 -7.87
N TYR A 112 9.17 16.85 -7.52
CA TYR A 112 8.27 15.76 -7.83
C TYR A 112 7.31 15.42 -6.69
N LYS A 113 6.08 15.08 -7.06
CA LYS A 113 5.05 14.56 -6.16
C LYS A 113 4.44 13.30 -6.75
N TYR A 114 4.52 12.21 -5.99
CA TYR A 114 3.96 10.91 -6.34
C TYR A 114 2.72 10.67 -5.49
N ILE A 115 1.62 10.32 -6.13
CA ILE A 115 0.35 10.05 -5.47
C ILE A 115 -0.15 8.68 -5.92
N PHE A 116 -0.25 7.75 -4.98
CA PHE A 116 -0.85 6.44 -5.20
C PHE A 116 -2.27 6.45 -4.61
N TYR A 117 -3.28 6.50 -5.47
CA TYR A 117 -4.68 6.50 -5.07
C TYR A 117 -5.20 5.08 -4.89
N VAL A 118 -6.02 4.89 -3.86
CA VAL A 118 -6.79 3.67 -3.61
C VAL A 118 -8.25 4.07 -3.46
N THR A 119 -9.04 3.75 -4.47
CA THR A 119 -10.51 3.92 -4.44
C THR A 119 -11.13 2.58 -4.11
N VAL A 120 -11.88 2.52 -3.01
CA VAL A 120 -12.54 1.30 -2.55
C VAL A 120 -13.92 1.23 -3.21
N LEU A 121 -14.10 0.29 -4.14
CA LEU A 121 -15.36 0.05 -4.86
C LEU A 121 -15.90 -1.34 -4.51
N GLY A 122 -16.44 -1.48 -3.30
CA GLY A 122 -16.98 -2.74 -2.82
C GLY A 122 -15.89 -3.82 -2.71
N LYS A 123 -15.96 -4.86 -3.56
CA LYS A 123 -14.97 -5.95 -3.60
C LYS A 123 -13.75 -5.67 -4.48
N VAL A 124 -13.79 -4.62 -5.30
CA VAL A 124 -12.72 -4.27 -6.24
C VAL A 124 -12.17 -2.91 -5.84
N ASN A 125 -10.85 -2.80 -5.76
CA ASN A 125 -10.21 -1.50 -5.60
C ASN A 125 -9.81 -0.97 -6.97
N ASP A 126 -10.06 0.31 -7.22
CA ASP A 126 -9.53 1.00 -8.40
C ASP A 126 -8.36 1.87 -7.94
N MET A 127 -7.19 1.60 -8.51
CA MET A 127 -5.92 2.15 -8.04
C MET A 127 -5.19 2.86 -9.17
N TYR A 128 -4.56 3.99 -8.86
CA TYR A 128 -3.84 4.80 -9.82
C TYR A 128 -2.55 5.36 -9.22
N LEU A 129 -1.50 5.38 -10.02
CA LEU A 129 -0.30 6.17 -9.77
C LEU A 129 -0.38 7.47 -10.60
N GLU A 130 -0.24 8.61 -9.94
CA GLU A 130 0.02 9.89 -10.60
C GLU A 130 1.36 10.47 -10.15
N VAL A 131 2.10 11.05 -11.10
CA VAL A 131 3.35 11.76 -10.82
C VAL A 131 3.24 13.17 -11.38
N TYR A 132 3.61 14.14 -10.56
CA TYR A 132 3.63 15.55 -10.88
C TYR A 132 5.06 16.07 -10.79
N LYS A 133 5.43 17.00 -11.67
CA LYS A 133 6.64 17.82 -11.60
C LYS A 133 6.24 19.29 -11.61
N SER A 134 6.61 20.07 -10.60
CA SER A 134 6.24 21.50 -10.49
C SER A 134 4.75 21.75 -10.74
N ASN A 135 3.88 20.92 -10.15
CA ASN A 135 2.41 20.91 -10.29
C ASN A 135 1.84 20.48 -11.65
N THR A 136 2.67 20.14 -12.64
CA THR A 136 2.20 19.55 -13.89
C THR A 136 2.18 18.03 -13.79
N ARG A 137 1.05 17.38 -14.07
CA ARG A 137 0.98 15.92 -14.10
C ARG A 137 1.74 15.39 -15.31
N ILE A 138 2.79 14.61 -15.08
CA ILE A 138 3.64 14.01 -16.11
C ILE A 138 3.37 12.52 -16.31
N LEU A 139 2.74 11.86 -15.34
CA LEU A 139 2.37 10.45 -15.41
C LEU A 139 0.99 10.23 -14.80
N ARG A 140 0.19 9.38 -15.45
CA ARG A 140 -0.99 8.74 -14.85
C ARG A 140 -1.07 7.31 -15.36
N GLN A 141 -1.00 6.36 -14.44
CA GLN A 141 -1.09 4.94 -14.76
C GLN A 141 -2.12 4.27 -13.88
N ARG A 142 -2.93 3.41 -14.49
CA ARG A 142 -3.75 2.47 -13.75
C ARG A 142 -2.84 1.41 -13.14
N VAL A 143 -3.19 0.98 -11.93
CA VAL A 143 -2.55 -0.12 -11.24
C VAL A 143 -3.45 -1.35 -11.38
N GLU A 144 -2.83 -2.47 -11.71
CA GLU A 144 -3.44 -3.79 -11.91
C GLU A 144 -3.20 -4.70 -10.69
#